data_AF-A0A915BXY0-F1
#
_entry.id   AF-A0A915BXY0-F1
#
_cell.length_a   1.000
_cell.length_b   1.000
_cell.length_c   1.000
_cell.angle_alpha   90.00
_cell.angle_beta   90.00
_cell.angle_gamma   90.00
#
_symmetry.space_group_name_H-M   'P 1'
#
loop_
_entity.id
_entity.type
_entity.pdbx_description
1 polymer ?
#
loop_
_entity_poly.entity_id
_entity_poly.type
_entity_poly.pdbx_seq_one_letter_code
_entity_poly.pdbx_strand_id
1 'polypeptide(L)'
;FQEYPHLHLKVGRSSVEALQVALSSKGDLLCTVLPYLIPYLKVHEKQAYIVKRANELSVDVCMKEFDWQGGGSESLDKGNENSHSYSPPSIPWSEHLPTDAQLVWWWFCAYFDARMEANPMAADINMPFTSVFFLKKPNKPSAVQCHNTAFYVHQTSVYPPHFELVVDGGRERFEVGRGSRNLWRTILLFIQHARLFNNNRVGGLCIDENGINIACVVAEC
;
A
#
# COMPACT_ATOMS: atom_id res chain seq x y z
N PHE A 1 -28.46 4.41 -5.33
CA PHE A 1 -27.57 3.26 -5.57
C PHE A 1 -28.34 2.24 -6.39
N GLN A 2 -27.91 1.97 -7.62
CA GLN A 2 -28.53 0.93 -8.44
C GLN A 2 -28.01 -0.41 -7.93
N GLU A 3 -28.90 -1.21 -7.35
CA GLU A 3 -28.54 -2.55 -6.87
C GLU A 3 -28.39 -3.50 -8.06
N TYR A 4 -27.33 -4.29 -8.09
CA TYR A 4 -27.13 -5.38 -9.05
C TYR A 4 -27.37 -6.72 -8.35
N PRO A 5 -28.63 -7.11 -8.08
CA PRO A 5 -28.97 -8.25 -7.21
C PRO A 5 -28.45 -9.61 -7.73
N HIS A 6 -28.02 -9.70 -8.99
CA HIS A 6 -27.45 -10.91 -9.59
C HIS A 6 -25.92 -11.02 -9.50
N LEU A 7 -25.23 -9.91 -9.21
CA LEU A 7 -23.81 -9.92 -8.91
C LEU A 7 -23.69 -9.99 -7.40
N HIS A 8 -23.51 -11.19 -6.85
CA HIS A 8 -23.20 -11.39 -5.43
C HIS A 8 -21.77 -10.89 -5.09
N LEU A 9 -21.44 -9.67 -5.52
CA LEU A 9 -20.15 -9.03 -5.33
C LEU A 9 -20.15 -8.23 -4.03
N LYS A 10 -19.16 -8.48 -3.20
CA LYS A 10 -18.97 -7.80 -1.92
C LYS A 10 -17.48 -7.53 -1.71
N VAL A 11 -17.12 -6.26 -1.57
CA VAL A 11 -15.76 -5.87 -1.16
C VAL A 11 -15.43 -6.55 0.17
N GLY A 12 -14.23 -7.13 0.27
CA GLY A 12 -13.83 -7.92 1.44
C GLY A 12 -14.30 -9.38 1.41
N ARG A 13 -15.09 -9.82 0.43
CA ARG A 13 -15.54 -11.21 0.30
C ARG A 13 -15.28 -11.80 -1.08
N SER A 14 -15.63 -11.06 -2.13
CA SER A 14 -15.33 -11.44 -3.51
C SER A 14 -13.84 -11.26 -3.79
N SER A 15 -13.25 -12.17 -4.57
CA SER A 15 -11.86 -12.02 -5.00
C SER A 15 -11.67 -10.77 -5.86
N VAL A 16 -10.44 -10.25 -5.91
CA VAL A 16 -10.13 -9.07 -6.72
C VAL A 16 -10.38 -9.35 -8.20
N GLU A 17 -10.08 -10.56 -8.67
CA GLU A 17 -10.31 -10.99 -10.05
C GLU A 17 -11.80 -10.96 -10.37
N ALA A 18 -12.66 -11.44 -9.47
CA ALA A 18 -14.10 -11.37 -9.65
C ALA A 18 -14.61 -9.92 -9.73
N LEU A 19 -14.07 -9.03 -8.88
CA LEU A 19 -14.39 -7.60 -8.90
C LEU A 19 -13.94 -6.93 -10.21
N GLN A 20 -12.76 -7.29 -10.73
CA GLN A 20 -12.24 -6.79 -11.99
C GLN A 20 -13.05 -7.29 -13.19
N VAL A 21 -13.40 -8.58 -13.23
CA VAL A 21 -14.24 -9.16 -14.29
C VAL A 21 -15.60 -8.46 -14.33
N ALA A 22 -16.19 -8.19 -13.16
CA ALA A 22 -17.41 -7.42 -13.07
C ALA A 22 -17.26 -6.00 -13.60
N LEU A 23 -16.17 -5.32 -13.23
CA LEU A 23 -15.90 -3.96 -13.68
C LEU A 23 -15.76 -3.87 -15.21
N SER A 24 -15.08 -4.84 -15.83
CA SER A 24 -14.93 -4.91 -17.28
C SER A 24 -16.22 -5.29 -18.02
N SER A 25 -17.10 -6.06 -17.38
CA SER A 25 -18.35 -6.53 -18.00
C SER A 25 -19.54 -5.59 -17.79
N LYS A 26 -19.45 -4.66 -16.84
CA LYS A 26 -20.54 -3.73 -16.51
C LYS A 26 -20.05 -2.29 -16.42
N GLY A 27 -20.31 -1.52 -17.48
CA GLY A 27 -19.90 -0.12 -17.59
C GLY A 27 -20.34 0.74 -16.41
N ASP A 28 -21.54 0.53 -15.87
CA ASP A 28 -22.05 1.30 -14.72
C ASP A 28 -21.17 1.20 -13.47
N LEU A 29 -20.44 0.08 -13.30
CA LEU A 29 -19.52 -0.08 -12.16
C LEU A 29 -18.30 0.85 -12.27
N LEU A 30 -17.94 1.30 -13.47
CA LEU A 30 -16.87 2.30 -13.69
C LEU A 30 -17.21 3.65 -13.08
N CYS A 31 -18.50 3.96 -12.92
CA CYS A 31 -18.97 5.18 -12.27
C CYS A 31 -19.06 5.07 -10.74
N THR A 32 -18.67 3.93 -10.17
CA THR A 32 -18.67 3.72 -8.71
C THR A 32 -17.28 3.98 -8.11
N VAL A 33 -17.12 3.81 -6.81
CA VAL A 33 -15.82 3.87 -6.12
C VAL A 33 -14.96 2.62 -6.38
N LEU A 34 -15.52 1.54 -6.93
CA LEU A 34 -14.84 0.25 -7.08
C LEU A 34 -13.52 0.33 -7.88
N PRO A 35 -13.42 1.03 -9.04
CA PRO A 35 -12.16 1.17 -9.76
C PRO A 35 -11.03 1.73 -8.88
N TYR A 36 -11.36 2.68 -8.01
CA TYR A 36 -10.40 3.34 -7.13
C TYR A 36 -9.99 2.46 -5.95
N LEU A 37 -10.84 1.53 -5.52
CA LEU A 37 -10.54 0.60 -4.42
C LEU A 37 -9.69 -0.60 -4.87
N ILE A 38 -9.84 -1.06 -6.11
CA ILE A 38 -9.16 -2.26 -6.63
C ILE A 38 -7.64 -2.25 -6.38
N PRO A 39 -6.88 -1.16 -6.62
CA PRO A 39 -5.45 -1.13 -6.35
C PRO A 39 -5.09 -1.43 -4.88
N TYR A 40 -5.87 -0.93 -3.93
CA TYR A 40 -5.67 -1.16 -2.50
C TYR A 40 -6.06 -2.58 -2.07
N LEU A 41 -6.99 -3.21 -2.79
CA LEU A 41 -7.40 -4.59 -2.57
C LEU A 41 -6.41 -5.60 -3.16
N LYS A 42 -5.72 -5.25 -4.26
CA LYS A 42 -4.71 -6.09 -4.95
C LYS A 42 -3.48 -6.42 -4.11
N VAL A 43 -3.27 -5.73 -2.98
CA VAL A 43 -2.09 -5.91 -2.14
C VAL A 43 -2.00 -7.31 -1.53
N HIS A 44 -3.13 -8.02 -1.40
CA HIS A 44 -3.17 -9.42 -0.96
C HIS A 44 -4.48 -10.13 -1.35
N GLU A 45 -4.43 -11.44 -1.55
CA GLU A 45 -5.60 -12.25 -1.92
C GLU A 45 -6.67 -12.36 -0.81
N LYS A 46 -6.27 -12.21 0.47
CA LYS A 46 -7.16 -12.33 1.63
C LYS A 46 -8.01 -11.08 1.86
N GLN A 47 -9.01 -10.89 1.00
CA GLN A 47 -9.84 -9.68 0.96
C GLN A 47 -10.50 -9.31 2.29
N ALA A 48 -11.04 -10.30 3.02
CA ALA A 48 -11.68 -10.05 4.32
C ALA A 48 -10.69 -9.47 5.34
N TYR A 49 -9.47 -10.01 5.34
CA TYR A 49 -8.38 -9.52 6.20
C TYR A 49 -7.98 -8.10 5.82
N ILE A 50 -7.77 -7.81 4.53
CA ILE A 50 -7.38 -6.46 4.05
C ILE A 50 -8.39 -5.40 4.44
N VAL A 51 -9.68 -5.65 4.18
CA VAL A 51 -10.75 -4.70 4.51
C VAL A 51 -10.87 -4.53 6.03
N LYS A 52 -10.75 -5.62 6.80
CA LYS A 52 -10.77 -5.54 8.26
C LYS A 52 -9.61 -4.70 8.79
N ARG A 53 -8.37 -4.92 8.34
CA ARG A 53 -7.21 -4.12 8.76
C ARG A 53 -7.34 -2.66 8.36
N ALA A 54 -7.85 -2.36 7.16
CA ALA A 54 -8.08 -0.97 6.76
C ALA A 54 -9.05 -0.27 7.72
N ASN A 55 -10.13 -0.93 8.12
CA ASN A 55 -11.07 -0.39 9.11
C ASN A 55 -10.45 -0.24 10.50
N GLU A 56 -9.72 -1.25 10.98
CA GLU A 56 -9.11 -1.24 12.33
C GLU A 56 -7.99 -0.18 12.46
N LEU A 57 -7.15 -0.05 11.43
CA LEU A 57 -6.05 0.93 11.43
C LEU A 57 -6.54 2.38 11.23
N SER A 58 -7.72 2.58 10.64
CA SER A 58 -8.26 3.93 10.37
C SER A 58 -9.18 4.48 11.47
N VAL A 59 -9.37 3.75 12.58
CA VAL A 59 -10.23 4.18 13.70
C VAL A 59 -9.79 5.51 14.31
N ASP A 60 -8.48 5.77 14.35
CA ASP A 60 -7.91 6.98 14.92
C ASP A 60 -6.69 7.47 14.13
N VAL A 61 -6.36 8.75 14.32
CA VAL A 61 -5.24 9.42 13.63
C VAL A 61 -3.86 8.88 14.01
N CYS A 62 -3.76 8.10 15.09
CA CYS A 62 -2.51 7.56 15.59
C CYS A 62 -2.29 6.08 15.19
N MET A 63 -3.27 5.45 14.54
CA MET A 63 -3.28 4.01 14.23
C MET A 63 -2.91 3.14 15.44
N LYS A 64 -3.58 3.32 16.59
CA LYS A 64 -3.20 2.66 17.85
C LYS A 64 -3.10 1.12 17.79
N GLU A 65 -3.86 0.50 16.88
CA GLU A 65 -3.91 -0.96 16.67
C GLU A 65 -2.83 -1.47 15.69
N PHE A 66 -1.87 -0.62 15.33
CA PHE A 66 -0.77 -0.96 14.44
C PHE A 66 0.24 -1.89 15.10
N ASP A 67 0.41 -3.08 14.53
CA ASP A 67 1.47 -4.02 14.85
C ASP A 67 2.41 -4.19 13.64
N TRP A 68 3.60 -3.59 13.74
CA TRP A 68 4.55 -3.52 12.62
C TRP A 68 5.06 -4.88 12.13
N GLN A 69 5.13 -5.89 13.00
CA GLN A 69 5.65 -7.23 12.66
C GLN A 69 4.57 -8.30 12.69
N GLY A 70 3.36 -7.95 13.11
CA GLY A 70 2.18 -8.81 13.09
C GLY A 70 1.05 -8.12 12.36
N GLY A 71 -0.18 -8.38 12.79
CA GLY A 71 -1.38 -7.77 12.24
C GLY A 71 -2.61 -8.23 13.02
N GLY A 72 -3.78 -7.95 12.47
CA GLY A 72 -5.06 -8.32 13.09
C GLY A 72 -5.42 -9.79 12.92
N SER A 73 -6.52 -10.20 13.55
CA SER A 73 -7.05 -11.56 13.38
C SER A 73 -7.75 -11.73 12.02
N GLU A 74 -7.66 -12.92 11.41
CA GLU A 74 -8.42 -13.29 10.23
C GLU A 74 -9.83 -13.73 10.61
N SER A 75 -10.86 -13.22 9.93
CA SER A 75 -12.23 -13.65 10.12
C SER A 75 -12.51 -14.89 9.27
N LEU A 76 -12.96 -15.99 9.89
CA LEU A 76 -13.45 -17.15 9.17
C LEU A 76 -14.93 -16.94 8.82
N ASP A 77 -15.22 -16.41 7.65
CA ASP A 77 -16.56 -16.52 7.05
C ASP A 77 -16.74 -17.98 6.58
N LYS A 78 -17.13 -18.87 7.49
CA LYS A 78 -17.74 -20.14 7.09
C LYS A 78 -19.08 -19.75 6.50
N GLY A 79 -19.31 -19.99 5.21
CA GLY A 79 -20.52 -19.63 4.46
C GLY A 79 -21.85 -20.27 4.95
N ASN A 80 -22.03 -20.48 6.24
CA ASN A 80 -23.29 -20.84 6.87
C ASN A 80 -23.96 -19.59 7.42
N GLU A 81 -24.91 -19.08 6.65
CA GLU A 81 -25.84 -18.00 7.05
C GLU A 81 -26.78 -18.40 8.22
N ASN A 82 -26.67 -19.64 8.75
CA ASN A 82 -27.54 -20.20 9.79
C ASN A 82 -26.86 -20.43 11.16
N SER A 83 -25.73 -19.77 11.43
CA SER A 83 -25.05 -19.88 12.72
C SER A 83 -25.53 -18.79 13.68
N HIS A 84 -26.39 -19.15 14.65
CA HIS A 84 -26.79 -18.33 15.80
C HIS A 84 -25.65 -18.04 16.82
N SER A 85 -24.39 -18.11 16.39
CA SER A 85 -23.24 -17.74 17.21
C SER A 85 -22.98 -16.24 17.12
N TYR A 86 -22.96 -15.57 18.27
CA TYR A 86 -22.52 -14.18 18.41
C TYR A 86 -21.03 -14.10 18.04
N SER A 87 -20.74 -13.58 16.84
CA SER A 87 -19.40 -13.38 16.24
C SER A 87 -18.82 -14.62 15.52
N PRO A 88 -18.35 -14.45 14.27
CA PRO A 88 -17.61 -15.49 13.56
C PRO A 88 -16.29 -15.79 14.27
N PRO A 89 -15.81 -17.06 14.23
CA PRO A 89 -14.53 -17.40 14.81
C PRO A 89 -13.40 -16.62 14.11
N SER A 90 -12.55 -15.96 14.91
CA SER A 90 -11.38 -15.24 14.43
C SER A 90 -10.10 -16.02 14.73
N ILE A 91 -9.25 -16.21 13.72
CA ILE A 91 -7.93 -16.82 13.89
C ILE A 91 -6.92 -15.70 14.19
N PRO A 92 -6.04 -15.85 15.20
CA PRO A 92 -4.92 -14.93 15.39
C PRO A 92 -4.08 -14.76 14.12
N TRP A 93 -3.43 -13.61 13.99
CA TRP A 93 -2.51 -13.36 12.89
C TRP A 93 -1.43 -14.44 12.80
N SER A 94 -0.99 -14.76 11.58
CA SER A 94 0.21 -15.58 11.33
C SER A 94 0.86 -15.20 10.00
N GLU A 95 2.08 -15.68 9.77
CA GLU A 95 3.01 -15.22 8.71
C GLU A 95 2.51 -15.38 7.26
N HIS A 96 1.41 -16.09 7.03
CA HIS A 96 0.76 -16.18 5.72
C HIS A 96 -0.05 -14.92 5.37
N LEU A 97 -0.27 -14.02 6.34
CA LEU A 97 -0.91 -12.73 6.17
C LEU A 97 0.14 -11.62 6.17
N PRO A 98 -0.08 -10.52 5.43
CA PRO A 98 0.81 -9.39 5.49
C PRO A 98 0.73 -8.74 6.88
N THR A 99 1.89 -8.27 7.33
CA THR A 99 2.00 -7.44 8.52
C THR A 99 1.41 -6.06 8.29
N ASP A 100 1.06 -5.30 9.34
CA ASP A 100 0.55 -3.94 9.14
C ASP A 100 1.57 -3.02 8.49
N ALA A 101 2.86 -3.18 8.80
CA ALA A 101 3.89 -2.37 8.14
C ALA A 101 3.96 -2.65 6.63
N GLN A 102 3.81 -3.91 6.22
CA GLN A 102 3.71 -4.24 4.81
C GLN A 102 2.44 -3.67 4.18
N LEU A 103 1.28 -3.77 4.85
CA LEU A 103 0.02 -3.24 4.35
C LEU A 103 0.05 -1.73 4.15
N VAL A 104 0.48 -0.97 5.17
CA VAL A 104 0.59 0.48 5.11
C VAL A 104 1.52 0.90 3.97
N TRP A 105 2.67 0.22 3.82
CA TRP A 105 3.59 0.50 2.70
C TRP A 105 2.94 0.22 1.34
N TRP A 106 2.26 -0.91 1.18
CA TRP A 106 1.59 -1.24 -0.08
C TRP A 106 0.44 -0.29 -0.42
N TRP A 107 -0.31 0.19 0.58
CA TRP A 107 -1.33 1.22 0.36
C TRP A 107 -0.73 2.57 0.03
N PHE A 108 0.43 2.92 0.61
CA PHE A 108 1.20 4.10 0.24
C PHE A 108 1.64 4.02 -1.23
N CYS A 109 2.18 2.88 -1.66
CA CYS A 109 2.51 2.59 -3.06
C CYS A 109 1.29 2.73 -3.97
N ALA A 110 0.17 2.08 -3.64
CA ALA A 110 -1.06 2.13 -4.43
C ALA A 110 -1.62 3.56 -4.56
N TYR A 111 -1.52 4.36 -3.49
CA TYR A 111 -1.88 5.78 -3.51
C TYR A 111 -1.01 6.57 -4.49
N PHE A 112 0.32 6.44 -4.40
CA PHE A 112 1.23 7.14 -5.32
C PHE A 112 1.07 6.67 -6.77
N ASP A 113 0.95 5.37 -7.01
CA ASP A 113 0.72 4.81 -8.35
C ASP A 113 -0.55 5.41 -8.99
N ALA A 114 -1.61 5.62 -8.22
CA ALA A 114 -2.86 6.23 -8.69
C ALA A 114 -2.77 7.75 -8.92
N ARG A 115 -1.76 8.43 -8.35
CA ARG A 115 -1.57 9.89 -8.47
C ARG A 115 -0.51 10.27 -9.49
N MET A 116 0.35 9.34 -9.88
CA MET A 116 1.41 9.58 -10.85
C MET A 116 0.91 9.36 -12.27
N GLU A 117 1.41 10.18 -13.19
CA GLU A 117 1.27 9.92 -14.62
C GLU A 117 2.11 8.69 -15.02
N ALA A 118 1.82 8.16 -16.21
CA ALA A 118 2.61 7.07 -16.79
C ALA A 118 4.10 7.48 -16.84
N ASN A 119 4.96 6.60 -16.32
CA ASN A 119 6.39 6.83 -16.30
C ASN A 119 7.05 5.93 -17.35
N PRO A 120 7.71 6.48 -18.40
CA PRO A 120 8.40 5.68 -19.42
C PRO A 120 9.50 4.76 -18.86
N MET A 121 10.01 5.06 -17.67
CA MET A 121 11.04 4.28 -17.00
C MET A 121 10.46 3.17 -16.10
N ALA A 122 9.15 3.14 -15.87
CA ALA A 122 8.52 2.11 -15.05
C ALA A 122 8.45 0.78 -15.81
N ALA A 123 8.82 -0.30 -15.12
CA ALA A 123 8.69 -1.65 -15.64
C ALA A 123 7.23 -2.08 -15.78
N ASP A 124 6.35 -1.63 -14.87
CA ASP A 124 4.90 -1.75 -14.98
C ASP A 124 4.28 -0.37 -15.12
N ILE A 125 3.64 -0.13 -16.27
CA ILE A 125 2.98 1.14 -16.59
C ILE A 125 1.80 1.44 -15.65
N ASN A 126 1.21 0.42 -15.03
CA ASN A 126 0.11 0.59 -14.07
C ASN A 126 0.62 0.84 -12.64
N MET A 127 1.93 0.70 -12.41
CA MET A 127 2.56 0.93 -11.11
C MET A 127 3.79 1.84 -11.26
N PRO A 128 3.60 3.10 -11.75
CA PRO A 128 4.70 4.01 -12.08
C PRO A 128 5.54 4.45 -10.88
N PHE A 129 4.96 4.52 -9.69
CA PHE A 129 5.68 4.77 -8.45
C PHE A 129 6.41 3.50 -8.01
N THR A 130 5.68 2.40 -7.84
CA THR A 130 6.22 1.16 -7.26
C THR A 130 7.38 0.62 -8.09
N SER A 131 7.29 0.69 -9.42
CA SER A 131 8.34 0.22 -10.33
C SER A 131 9.68 0.97 -10.21
N VAL A 132 9.65 2.22 -9.74
CA VAL A 132 10.82 3.12 -9.73
C VAL A 132 11.31 3.35 -8.31
N PHE A 133 10.40 3.64 -7.39
CA PHE A 133 10.70 4.11 -6.03
C PHE A 133 10.61 3.02 -4.96
N PHE A 134 10.34 1.77 -5.34
CA PHE A 134 10.34 0.65 -4.41
C PHE A 134 11.23 -0.50 -4.89
N LEU A 135 12.07 -1.00 -4.00
CA LEU A 135 12.82 -2.24 -4.18
C LEU A 135 12.42 -3.22 -3.08
N LYS A 136 12.01 -4.42 -3.46
CA LYS A 136 11.65 -5.49 -2.51
C LYS A 136 12.61 -6.66 -2.61
N LYS A 137 13.18 -7.10 -1.48
CA LYS A 137 13.96 -8.35 -1.44
C LYS A 137 13.11 -9.54 -1.93
N PRO A 138 13.65 -10.45 -2.77
CA PRO A 138 15.06 -10.63 -3.17
C PRO A 138 15.47 -9.90 -4.46
N ASN A 139 14.65 -8.99 -4.99
CA ASN A 139 14.96 -8.31 -6.24
C ASN A 139 16.22 -7.45 -6.10
N LYS A 140 16.93 -7.29 -7.21
CA LYS A 140 18.11 -6.41 -7.31
C LYS A 140 17.68 -5.04 -7.86
N PRO A 141 18.42 -3.96 -7.55
CA PRO A 141 18.16 -2.64 -8.12
C PRO A 141 18.14 -2.69 -9.65
N SER A 142 17.16 -2.03 -10.25
CA SER A 142 17.08 -1.85 -11.71
C SER A 142 18.10 -0.82 -12.21
N ALA A 143 18.28 -0.71 -13.53
CA ALA A 143 19.13 0.33 -14.12
C ALA A 143 18.68 1.74 -13.71
N VAL A 144 17.37 1.96 -13.56
CA VAL A 144 16.78 3.23 -13.09
C VAL A 144 17.23 3.52 -11.65
N GLN A 145 17.19 2.50 -10.79
CA GLN A 145 17.57 2.60 -9.38
C GLN A 145 19.08 2.69 -9.15
N CYS A 146 19.90 2.37 -10.15
CA CYS A 146 21.35 2.54 -10.13
C CYS A 146 21.81 3.93 -10.64
N HIS A 147 20.89 4.77 -11.15
CA HIS A 147 21.23 6.11 -11.61
C HIS A 147 21.67 6.98 -10.43
N ASN A 148 22.68 7.85 -10.62
CA ASN A 148 23.29 8.62 -9.53
C ASN A 148 22.37 9.64 -8.85
N THR A 149 21.22 9.96 -9.45
CA THR A 149 20.18 10.82 -8.85
C THR A 149 18.98 10.02 -8.32
N ALA A 150 19.01 8.70 -8.43
CA ALA A 150 17.90 7.86 -8.02
C ALA A 150 17.84 7.75 -6.50
N PHE A 151 16.63 7.84 -5.97
CA PHE A 151 16.28 7.51 -4.60
C PHE A 151 15.05 6.61 -4.58
N TYR A 152 14.99 5.69 -3.63
CA TYR A 152 13.91 4.72 -3.51
C TYR A 152 13.91 4.10 -2.11
N VAL A 153 12.78 3.52 -1.72
CA VAL A 153 12.70 2.74 -0.49
C VAL A 153 13.03 1.28 -0.80
N HIS A 154 13.88 0.68 0.03
CA HIS A 154 14.24 -0.73 -0.09
C HIS A 154 13.72 -1.52 1.12
N GLN A 155 12.87 -2.52 0.87
CA GLN A 155 12.48 -3.51 1.87
C GLN A 155 13.55 -4.60 1.96
N THR A 156 14.51 -4.45 2.89
CA THR A 156 15.66 -5.34 3.09
C THR A 156 15.31 -6.64 3.81
N SER A 157 14.18 -6.69 4.50
CA SER A 157 13.64 -7.87 5.17
C SER A 157 12.15 -7.97 4.95
N VAL A 158 11.67 -9.14 4.56
CA VAL A 158 10.23 -9.40 4.41
C VAL A 158 9.59 -9.63 5.78
N TYR A 159 10.23 -10.43 6.64
CA TYR A 159 9.76 -10.75 7.98
C TYR A 159 10.90 -10.94 8.99
N PRO A 160 10.89 -10.23 10.13
CA PRO A 160 10.11 -9.02 10.38
C PRO A 160 10.40 -7.95 9.31
N PRO A 161 9.42 -7.12 8.92
CA PRO A 161 9.61 -6.16 7.84
C PRO A 161 10.61 -5.08 8.22
N HIS A 162 11.50 -4.74 7.29
CA HIS A 162 12.48 -3.69 7.49
C HIS A 162 12.68 -2.89 6.20
N PHE A 163 12.67 -1.57 6.33
CA PHE A 163 12.73 -0.60 5.25
C PHE A 163 13.86 0.40 5.49
N GLU A 164 14.57 0.76 4.43
CA GLU A 164 15.59 1.79 4.41
C GLU A 164 15.34 2.75 3.23
N LEU A 165 15.73 4.01 3.37
CA LEU A 165 15.82 4.93 2.24
C LEU A 165 17.18 4.74 1.57
N VAL A 166 17.17 4.55 0.26
CA VAL A 166 18.37 4.46 -0.56
C VAL A 166 18.43 5.69 -1.46
N VAL A 167 19.60 6.32 -1.55
CA VAL A 167 19.83 7.50 -2.41
C VAL A 167 21.10 7.32 -3.24
N ASP A 168 21.35 8.27 -4.14
CA ASP A 168 22.53 8.33 -5.00
C ASP A 168 22.80 7.04 -5.78
N GLY A 169 21.72 6.42 -6.27
CA GLY A 169 21.83 5.19 -7.06
C GLY A 169 22.29 3.97 -6.26
N GLY A 170 22.08 3.97 -4.94
CA GLY A 170 22.48 2.85 -4.07
C GLY A 170 23.77 3.06 -3.28
N ARG A 171 24.42 4.22 -3.41
CA ARG A 171 25.68 4.52 -2.71
C ARG A 171 25.47 4.82 -1.24
N GLU A 172 24.36 5.47 -0.91
CA GLU A 172 24.01 5.81 0.47
C GLU A 172 22.70 5.13 0.87
N ARG A 173 22.67 4.65 2.11
CA ARG A 173 21.53 3.97 2.72
C ARG A 173 21.29 4.55 4.10
N PHE A 174 20.09 5.05 4.32
CA PHE A 174 19.66 5.59 5.60
C PHE A 174 18.85 4.53 6.35
N GLU A 175 19.49 3.89 7.34
CA GLU A 175 18.84 2.95 8.24
C GLU A 175 18.38 3.68 9.52
N VAL A 176 17.09 3.59 9.82
CA VAL A 176 16.45 4.28 10.97
C VAL A 176 16.23 3.36 12.18
N GLY A 177 16.92 2.22 12.20
CA GLY A 177 16.75 1.15 13.17
C GLY A 177 15.53 0.27 12.91
N ARG A 178 15.49 -0.91 13.54
CA ARG A 178 14.39 -1.88 13.45
C ARG A 178 13.23 -1.52 14.39
N GLY A 179 12.07 -2.13 14.15
CA GLY A 179 10.91 -2.05 15.04
C GLY A 179 9.78 -1.16 14.53
N SER A 180 8.85 -0.83 15.43
CA SER A 180 7.57 -0.18 15.09
C SER A 180 7.69 1.19 14.44
N ARG A 181 8.81 1.89 14.65
CA ARG A 181 9.05 3.22 14.07
C ARG A 181 9.73 3.17 12.69
N ASN A 182 10.22 2.01 12.26
CA ASN A 182 11.05 1.89 11.07
C ASN A 182 10.33 2.38 9.81
N LEU A 183 9.15 1.81 9.51
CA LEU A 183 8.37 2.20 8.34
C LEU A 183 8.06 3.70 8.32
N TRP A 184 7.52 4.22 9.41
CA TRP A 184 7.11 5.62 9.52
C TRP A 184 8.27 6.58 9.30
N ARG A 185 9.43 6.31 9.93
CA ARG A 185 10.63 7.12 9.74
C ARG A 185 11.16 7.03 8.31
N THR A 186 11.10 5.85 7.68
CA THR A 186 11.52 5.70 6.28
C THR A 186 10.58 6.46 5.33
N ILE A 187 9.27 6.47 5.57
CA ILE A 187 8.31 7.30 4.79
C ILE A 187 8.64 8.79 4.97
N LEU A 188 8.87 9.26 6.19
CA LEU A 188 9.24 10.65 6.46
C LEU A 188 10.55 11.03 5.77
N LEU A 189 11.57 10.18 5.84
CA LEU A 189 12.83 10.40 5.13
C LEU A 189 12.64 10.46 3.62
N PHE A 190 11.82 9.58 3.05
CA PHE A 190 11.53 9.57 1.62
C PHE A 190 10.87 10.89 1.17
N ILE A 191 9.84 11.34 1.89
CA ILE A 191 9.15 12.61 1.60
C ILE A 191 10.09 13.80 1.80
N GLN A 192 10.87 13.81 2.89
CA GLN A 192 11.82 14.88 3.17
C GLN A 192 12.94 14.95 2.12
N HIS A 193 13.42 13.81 1.63
CA HIS A 193 14.41 13.77 0.56
C HIS A 193 13.84 14.37 -0.73
N ALA A 194 12.63 13.97 -1.12
CA ALA A 194 11.95 14.53 -2.29
C ALA A 194 11.76 16.06 -2.18
N ARG A 195 11.42 16.55 -0.98
CA ARG A 195 11.29 17.99 -0.67
C ARG A 195 12.61 18.74 -0.79
N LEU A 196 13.65 18.28 -0.11
CA LEU A 196 14.91 19.01 0.01
C LEU A 196 15.82 18.88 -1.22
N PHE A 197 15.81 17.71 -1.86
CA PHE A 197 16.82 17.35 -2.87
C PHE A 197 16.22 17.04 -4.25
N ASN A 198 14.89 16.97 -4.38
CA ASN A 198 14.23 16.69 -5.65
C ASN A 198 13.14 17.72 -6.00
N ASN A 199 13.33 18.98 -5.62
CA ASN A 199 12.45 20.11 -5.97
C ASN A 199 10.97 19.88 -5.62
N ASN A 200 10.68 19.31 -4.44
CA ASN A 200 9.33 18.92 -4.03
C ASN A 200 8.64 17.94 -5.00
N ARG A 201 9.40 17.00 -5.56
CA ARG A 201 8.85 16.03 -6.53
C ARG A 201 9.22 14.59 -6.24
N VAL A 202 8.33 13.70 -6.66
CA VAL A 202 8.58 12.27 -6.83
C VAL A 202 8.26 11.92 -8.28
N GLY A 203 9.29 11.72 -9.10
CA GLY A 203 9.13 11.65 -10.55
C GLY A 203 8.49 12.94 -11.09
N GLY A 204 7.41 12.81 -11.87
CA GLY A 204 6.64 13.96 -12.37
C GLY A 204 5.71 14.62 -11.34
N LEU A 205 5.44 13.96 -10.20
CA LEU A 205 4.41 14.38 -9.25
C LEU A 205 4.95 15.43 -8.26
N CYS A 206 4.29 16.60 -8.19
CA CYS A 206 4.51 17.57 -7.11
C CYS A 206 3.95 17.03 -5.78
N ILE A 207 4.75 17.12 -4.72
CA ILE A 207 4.34 16.69 -3.36
C ILE A 207 3.97 17.85 -2.44
N ASP A 208 4.10 19.09 -2.90
CA ASP A 208 3.72 20.33 -2.21
C ASP A 208 2.24 20.72 -2.48
N GLU A 209 1.85 21.93 -2.09
CA GLU A 209 0.50 22.47 -2.28
C GLU A 209 0.04 22.55 -3.75
N ASN A 210 0.96 22.49 -4.72
CA ASN A 210 0.64 22.48 -6.15
C ASN A 210 0.30 21.07 -6.67
N GLY A 211 0.42 20.04 -5.82
CA GLY A 211 0.12 18.65 -6.16
C GLY A 211 -0.67 17.94 -5.07
N ILE A 212 -0.13 16.84 -4.55
CA ILE A 212 -0.83 16.01 -3.56
C ILE A 212 -0.68 16.51 -2.11
N ASN A 213 0.06 17.60 -1.89
CA ASN A 213 0.31 18.25 -0.61
C ASN A 213 0.72 17.29 0.52
N ILE A 214 1.41 16.20 0.20
CA ILE A 214 1.88 15.24 1.21
C ILE A 214 3.11 15.76 1.96
N ALA A 215 3.84 16.73 1.41
CA ALA A 215 4.99 17.36 2.06
C ALA A 215 4.61 18.14 3.33
N CYS A 216 3.33 18.49 3.53
CA CYS A 216 2.89 19.17 4.74
C CYS A 216 3.22 18.40 6.03
N VAL A 217 3.26 17.06 5.97
CA VAL A 217 3.56 16.19 7.13
C VAL A 217 4.98 16.36 7.67
N VAL A 218 5.88 16.95 6.89
CA VAL A 218 7.26 17.28 7.28
C VAL A 218 7.53 18.78 7.32
N ALA A 219 6.54 19.62 6.96
CA ALA A 219 6.69 21.08 6.96
C ALA A 219 6.55 21.71 8.35
N GLU A 220 5.88 21.02 9.28
CA GLU A 220 5.61 21.47 10.65
C GLU A 220 6.54 20.85 11.71
N CYS A 221 7.59 20.13 11.30
CA CYS A 221 8.59 19.55 12.20
C CYS A 221 9.86 20.41 12.31
#